data_AF-A0A422NZG0-F1
#
_entry.id   AF-A0A422NZG0-F1
#
_cell.length_a   1.000
_cell.length_b   1.000
_cell.length_c   1.000
_cell.angle_alpha   90.00
_cell.angle_beta   90.00
_cell.angle_gamma   90.00
#
_symmetry.space_group_name_H-M   'P 1'
#
loop_
_entity.id
_entity.type
_entity.pdbx_description
1 polymer ?
#
loop_
_entity_poly.entity_id
_entity_poly.type
_entity_poly.pdbx_seq_one_letter_code
_entity_poly.pdbx_strand_id
1 'polypeptide(L)'
;MNATPQTAVDDEIQRRLSKLSAYKQTEYHCVEAIAALRQLLREVLELEGHASGSNGDGPSDSGGRAELAKAHHAVRRAHQQLNKLAKEAQRASRREGGEYEADLKELLRHVESAKRWYRECFRVGPAGGAAYQPQSDVGSALDDEGQYTRSPMRSGATDLTTPLLAVSSDGRSRGAGSWCADACAPRPTVSDEEFLVFADEVRRNDDLAEAALDRISHGLSRLHENALSVTSELQTQRQLLDDVEGKVDTTHTKLSRMNIRLRKILSDKGRCDWFMYAFCCVLLLGVIVAIAVLIKS
;
A
#
# COMPACT_ATOMS: atom_id res chain seq x y z
N MET A 1 15.95 -8.29 -36.22
CA MET A 1 15.92 -7.72 -34.84
C MET A 1 15.17 -6.40 -34.97
N ASN A 2 13.85 -6.43 -34.88
CA ASN A 2 13.02 -5.23 -35.02
C ASN A 2 12.86 -4.61 -33.65
N ALA A 3 13.59 -3.51 -33.41
CA ALA A 3 13.27 -2.62 -32.30
C ALA A 3 11.83 -2.13 -32.51
N THR A 4 10.97 -2.35 -31.52
CA THR A 4 9.60 -1.84 -31.55
C THR A 4 9.65 -0.31 -31.58
N PRO A 5 8.75 0.37 -32.29
CA PRO A 5 8.78 1.83 -32.44
C PRO A 5 8.75 2.59 -31.09
N GLN A 6 8.26 1.96 -30.01
CA GLN A 6 8.31 2.50 -28.65
C GLN A 6 9.75 2.64 -28.10
N THR A 7 10.63 1.67 -28.33
CA THR A 7 12.00 1.74 -27.75
C THR A 7 12.82 2.87 -28.33
N ALA A 8 12.59 3.22 -29.60
CA ALA A 8 13.26 4.34 -30.25
C ALA A 8 12.79 5.70 -29.70
N VAL A 9 11.52 5.80 -29.30
CA VAL A 9 10.96 7.01 -28.66
C VAL A 9 11.47 7.14 -27.23
N ASP A 10 11.51 6.03 -26.48
CA ASP A 10 12.04 6.00 -25.12
C ASP A 10 13.53 6.38 -25.07
N ASP A 11 14.33 5.90 -26.02
CA ASP A 11 15.75 6.25 -26.17
C ASP A 11 15.95 7.75 -26.44
N GLU A 12 15.09 8.37 -27.25
CA GLU A 12 15.15 9.80 -27.55
C GLU A 12 14.71 10.64 -26.34
N ILE A 13 13.68 10.22 -25.62
CA ILE A 13 13.26 10.85 -24.36
C ILE A 13 14.40 10.78 -23.34
N GLN A 14 15.08 9.63 -23.22
CA GLN A 14 16.19 9.45 -22.28
C GLN A 14 17.42 10.31 -22.65
N ARG A 15 17.68 10.52 -23.95
CA ARG A 15 18.70 11.47 -24.43
C ARG A 15 18.37 12.93 -24.17
N ARG A 16 17.08 13.28 -24.12
CA ARG A 16 16.64 14.63 -23.76
C ARG A 16 16.70 14.83 -22.26
N LEU A 17 16.25 13.85 -21.48
CA LEU A 17 16.30 13.86 -20.02
C LEU A 17 17.73 14.01 -19.49
N SER A 18 18.72 13.35 -20.08
CA SER A 18 20.13 13.47 -19.65
C SER A 18 20.71 14.88 -19.82
N LYS A 19 20.06 15.76 -20.60
CA LYS A 19 20.45 17.17 -20.78
C LYS A 19 19.78 18.11 -19.77
N LEU A 20 18.75 17.65 -19.07
CA LEU A 20 17.97 18.43 -18.08
C LEU A 20 18.61 18.37 -16.67
N SER A 21 18.20 19.30 -15.79
CA SER A 21 18.65 19.32 -14.39
C SER A 21 18.28 18.03 -13.66
N ALA A 22 19.00 17.72 -12.58
CA ALA A 22 18.75 16.51 -11.80
C ALA A 22 17.33 16.50 -11.22
N TYR A 23 16.83 17.67 -10.83
CA TYR A 23 15.44 17.83 -10.42
C TYR A 23 14.46 17.49 -11.56
N LYS A 24 14.62 18.08 -12.75
CA LYS A 24 13.72 17.84 -13.89
C LYS A 24 13.70 16.39 -14.35
N GLN A 25 14.82 15.68 -14.26
CA GLN A 25 14.87 14.23 -14.48
C GLN A 25 14.01 13.47 -13.46
N THR A 26 14.16 13.78 -12.17
CA THR A 26 13.37 13.12 -11.11
C THR A 26 11.89 13.49 -11.14
N GLU A 27 11.55 14.71 -11.56
CA GLU A 27 10.18 15.17 -11.77
C GLU A 27 9.50 14.35 -12.87
N TYR A 28 10.16 14.19 -14.03
CA TYR A 28 9.65 13.37 -15.12
C TYR A 28 9.35 11.93 -14.65
N HIS A 29 10.31 11.28 -13.99
CA HIS A 29 10.12 9.93 -13.48
C HIS A 29 9.01 9.84 -12.42
N CYS A 30 8.83 10.87 -11.58
CA CYS A 30 7.71 10.93 -10.66
C CYS A 30 6.36 11.00 -11.40
N VAL A 31 6.25 11.84 -12.42
CA VAL A 31 5.02 12.01 -13.21
C VAL A 31 4.69 10.72 -13.97
N GLU A 32 5.69 10.09 -14.56
CA GLU A 32 5.56 8.79 -15.21
C GLU A 32 5.07 7.72 -14.22
N ALA A 33 5.66 7.66 -13.02
CA ALA A 33 5.24 6.73 -11.96
C ALA A 33 3.80 7.02 -11.47
N ILE A 34 3.37 8.28 -11.42
CA ILE A 34 1.97 8.64 -11.12
C ILE A 34 1.05 8.10 -12.21
N ALA A 35 1.39 8.31 -13.48
CA ALA A 35 0.58 7.85 -14.61
C ALA A 35 0.47 6.32 -14.61
N ALA A 36 1.59 5.61 -14.39
CA ALA A 36 1.61 4.16 -14.29
C ALA A 36 0.75 3.65 -13.12
N LEU A 37 0.88 4.25 -11.93
CA LEU A 37 0.06 3.89 -10.77
C LEU A 37 -1.44 4.05 -11.05
N ARG A 38 -1.83 5.16 -11.68
CA ARG A 38 -3.21 5.45 -12.07
C ARG A 38 -3.75 4.46 -13.10
N GLN A 39 -2.93 4.06 -14.06
CA GLN A 39 -3.32 3.08 -15.07
C GLN A 39 -3.57 1.71 -14.44
N LEU A 40 -2.65 1.26 -13.57
CA LEU A 40 -2.78 -0.01 -12.87
C LEU A 40 -3.99 -0.01 -11.91
N LEU A 41 -4.30 1.12 -11.27
CA LEU A 41 -5.50 1.26 -10.44
C LEU A 41 -6.80 1.11 -11.26
N ARG A 42 -6.84 1.62 -12.50
CA ARG A 42 -7.97 1.40 -13.40
C ARG A 42 -8.12 -0.05 -13.82
N GLU A 43 -7.00 -0.69 -14.16
CA GLU A 43 -6.97 -2.11 -14.52
C GLU A 43 -7.51 -2.99 -13.38
N VAL A 44 -7.14 -2.70 -12.13
CA VAL A 44 -7.70 -3.37 -10.95
C VAL A 44 -9.21 -3.17 -10.85
N LEU A 45 -9.70 -1.94 -10.98
CA LEU A 45 -11.14 -1.65 -10.91
C LEU A 45 -11.94 -2.34 -12.02
N GLU A 46 -11.37 -2.42 -13.22
CA GLU A 46 -11.97 -3.15 -14.34
C GLU A 46 -12.04 -4.65 -14.03
N LEU A 47 -10.94 -5.25 -13.57
CA LEU A 47 -10.91 -6.68 -13.22
C LEU A 47 -11.85 -7.02 -12.05
N GLU A 48 -11.97 -6.15 -11.05
CA GLU A 48 -12.94 -6.31 -9.94
C GLU A 48 -14.39 -6.23 -10.42
N GLY A 49 -14.69 -5.32 -11.36
CA GLY A 49 -16.03 -5.21 -11.96
C GLY A 49 -16.44 -6.45 -12.75
N HIS A 50 -15.51 -7.08 -13.47
CA HIS A 50 -15.76 -8.32 -14.21
C HIS A 50 -15.91 -9.53 -13.28
N ALA A 51 -15.17 -9.59 -12.18
CA ALA A 51 -15.27 -10.66 -11.18
C ALA A 51 -16.61 -10.60 -10.41
N SER A 52 -17.14 -9.41 -10.14
CA SER A 52 -18.38 -9.23 -9.37
C SER A 52 -19.66 -9.48 -10.20
N GLY A 53 -19.59 -9.37 -11.54
CA GLY A 53 -20.73 -9.63 -12.44
C GLY A 53 -20.91 -11.10 -12.86
N SER A 54 -19.95 -11.97 -12.56
CA SER A 54 -19.96 -13.39 -12.97
C SER A 54 -20.61 -14.27 -11.89
N ASN A 55 -21.94 -14.28 -11.80
CA ASN A 55 -22.72 -15.22 -10.97
C ASN A 55 -22.78 -16.65 -11.57
N GLY A 56 -21.76 -17.07 -12.33
CA GLY A 56 -21.77 -18.33 -13.09
C GLY A 56 -20.67 -19.29 -12.66
N ASP A 57 -21.09 -20.42 -12.10
CA ASP A 57 -20.31 -21.56 -11.61
C ASP A 57 -19.52 -22.26 -12.75
N GLY A 58 -18.43 -21.63 -13.19
CA GLY A 58 -17.60 -22.09 -14.30
C GLY A 58 -16.10 -22.18 -13.93
N PRO A 59 -15.37 -23.23 -14.36
CA PRO A 59 -13.96 -23.46 -14.02
C PRO A 59 -12.95 -22.43 -14.57
N SER A 60 -13.43 -21.37 -15.25
CA SER A 60 -12.62 -20.30 -15.84
C SER A 60 -12.30 -19.15 -14.86
N ASP A 61 -12.89 -19.14 -13.65
CA ASP A 61 -12.71 -18.08 -12.65
C ASP A 61 -11.30 -18.05 -12.01
N SER A 62 -10.57 -19.17 -12.04
CA SER A 62 -9.21 -19.25 -11.50
C SER A 62 -8.21 -18.32 -12.22
N GLY A 63 -8.42 -18.08 -13.52
CA GLY A 63 -7.61 -17.17 -14.31
C GLY A 63 -7.83 -15.70 -13.91
N GLY A 64 -9.09 -15.30 -13.77
CA GLY A 64 -9.47 -13.94 -13.38
C GLY A 64 -8.97 -13.56 -11.98
N ARG A 65 -9.06 -14.47 -11.00
CA ARG A 65 -8.50 -14.25 -9.66
C ARG A 65 -6.98 -14.14 -9.67
N ALA A 66 -6.28 -14.94 -10.48
CA ALA A 66 -4.83 -14.86 -10.60
C ALA A 66 -4.36 -13.57 -11.31
N GLU A 67 -5.11 -13.09 -12.30
CA GLU A 67 -4.85 -11.81 -12.97
C GLU A 67 -5.12 -10.62 -12.05
N LEU A 68 -6.21 -10.65 -11.29
CA LEU A 68 -6.51 -9.65 -10.27
C LEU A 68 -5.40 -9.56 -9.22
N ALA A 69 -4.91 -10.71 -8.72
CA ALA A 69 -3.81 -10.74 -7.77
C ALA A 69 -2.50 -10.16 -8.35
N LYS A 70 -2.19 -10.43 -9.63
CA LYS A 70 -1.04 -9.84 -10.32
C LYS A 70 -1.20 -8.32 -10.46
N ALA A 71 -2.39 -7.84 -10.79
CA ALA A 71 -2.69 -6.42 -10.91
C ALA A 71 -2.54 -5.70 -9.56
N HIS A 72 -3.07 -6.28 -8.46
CA HIS A 72 -2.88 -5.77 -7.10
C HIS A 72 -1.39 -5.64 -6.72
N HIS A 73 -0.57 -6.63 -7.08
CA HIS A 73 0.88 -6.56 -6.89
C HIS A 73 1.58 -5.49 -7.70
N ALA A 74 1.20 -5.33 -8.97
CA ALA A 74 1.74 -4.29 -9.82
C ALA A 74 1.46 -2.92 -9.20
N VAL A 75 0.25 -2.71 -8.70
CA VAL A 75 -0.15 -1.46 -8.03
C VAL A 75 0.66 -1.20 -6.76
N ARG A 76 0.88 -2.21 -5.89
CA ARG A 76 1.71 -2.03 -4.67
C ARG A 76 3.15 -1.67 -5.00
N ARG A 77 3.76 -2.34 -5.99
CA ARG A 77 5.11 -2.03 -6.45
C ARG A 77 5.20 -0.62 -7.00
N ALA A 78 4.25 -0.22 -7.84
CA ALA A 78 4.17 1.15 -8.37
C ALA A 78 4.01 2.19 -7.24
N HIS A 79 3.21 1.90 -6.22
CA HIS A 79 3.05 2.78 -5.05
C HIS A 79 4.37 2.94 -4.25
N GLN A 80 5.09 1.85 -4.03
CA GLN A 80 6.39 1.88 -3.35
C GLN A 80 7.44 2.65 -4.18
N GLN A 81 7.47 2.43 -5.49
CA GLN A 81 8.35 3.15 -6.41
C GLN A 81 8.06 4.65 -6.41
N LEU A 82 6.79 5.04 -6.48
CA LEU A 82 6.38 6.45 -6.40
C LEU A 82 6.85 7.13 -5.10
N ASN A 83 6.77 6.43 -3.96
CA ASN A 83 7.28 6.94 -2.69
C ASN A 83 8.80 7.18 -2.70
N LYS A 84 9.56 6.30 -3.36
CA LYS A 84 11.01 6.46 -3.49
C LYS A 84 11.35 7.66 -4.37
N LEU A 85 10.71 7.76 -5.54
CA LEU A 85 10.94 8.84 -6.50
C LEU A 85 10.54 10.20 -5.92
N ALA A 86 9.42 10.29 -5.18
CA ALA A 86 9.03 11.54 -4.52
C ALA A 86 10.07 12.04 -3.51
N LYS A 87 10.70 11.13 -2.75
CA LYS A 87 11.80 11.46 -1.84
C LYS A 87 13.06 11.89 -2.60
N GLU A 88 13.34 11.27 -3.73
CA GLU A 88 14.46 11.64 -4.59
C GLU A 88 14.26 13.02 -5.22
N ALA A 89 13.07 13.34 -5.72
CA ALA A 89 12.72 14.66 -6.22
C ALA A 89 12.84 15.75 -5.13
N GLN A 90 12.39 15.45 -3.90
CA GLN A 90 12.56 16.36 -2.77
C GLN A 90 14.03 16.59 -2.41
N ARG A 91 14.88 15.55 -2.51
CA ARG A 91 16.34 15.68 -2.30
C ARG A 91 17.03 16.44 -3.42
N ALA A 92 16.61 16.22 -4.67
CA ALA A 92 17.14 16.92 -5.84
C ALA A 92 16.82 18.41 -5.78
N SER A 93 15.57 18.77 -5.45
CA SER A 93 15.15 20.18 -5.25
C SER A 93 15.96 20.89 -4.16
N ARG A 94 16.28 20.21 -3.04
CA ARG A 94 17.14 20.77 -1.98
C ARG A 94 18.58 21.02 -2.43
N ARG A 95 19.10 20.22 -3.36
CA ARG A 95 20.46 20.41 -3.92
C ARG A 95 20.52 21.59 -4.87
N GLU A 96 19.40 21.89 -5.54
CA GLU A 96 19.27 22.98 -6.52
C GLU A 96 18.81 24.30 -5.88
N GLY A 97 18.88 24.43 -4.55
CA GLY A 97 18.75 25.73 -3.87
C GLY A 97 17.37 26.36 -3.87
N GLY A 98 16.30 25.59 -4.12
CA GLY A 98 14.91 26.08 -4.05
C GLY A 98 14.38 26.76 -5.33
N GLU A 99 15.15 26.78 -6.41
CA GLU A 99 14.70 27.30 -7.72
C GLU A 99 13.38 26.64 -8.20
N TYR A 100 13.20 25.36 -7.85
CA TYR A 100 12.03 24.55 -8.22
C TYR A 100 11.06 24.29 -7.06
N GLU A 101 11.04 25.13 -6.03
CA GLU A 101 10.19 24.91 -4.85
C GLU A 101 8.68 24.90 -5.19
N ALA A 102 8.25 25.77 -6.10
CA ALA A 102 6.86 25.82 -6.58
C ALA A 102 6.47 24.55 -7.34
N ASP A 103 7.32 24.13 -8.29
CA ASP A 103 7.14 22.90 -9.07
C ASP A 103 7.10 21.67 -8.15
N LEU A 104 7.95 21.63 -7.12
CA LEU A 104 7.99 20.53 -6.15
C LEU A 104 6.67 20.45 -5.37
N LYS A 105 6.10 21.58 -4.96
CA LYS A 105 4.81 21.61 -4.25
C LYS A 105 3.68 21.05 -5.13
N GLU A 106 3.63 21.43 -6.40
CA GLU A 106 2.62 20.92 -7.33
C GLU A 106 2.82 19.41 -7.61
N LEU A 107 4.08 18.98 -7.81
CA LEU A 107 4.41 17.57 -7.96
C LEU A 107 3.95 16.76 -6.74
N LEU A 108 4.25 17.23 -5.53
CA LEU A 108 3.82 16.56 -4.30
C LEU A 108 2.30 16.54 -4.13
N ARG A 109 1.59 17.58 -4.60
CA ARG A 109 0.12 17.60 -4.65
C ARG A 109 -0.42 16.48 -5.54
N HIS A 110 0.19 16.26 -6.70
CA HIS A 110 -0.17 15.15 -7.59
C HIS A 110 0.19 13.78 -7.02
N VAL A 111 1.35 13.65 -6.38
CA VAL A 111 1.74 12.43 -5.65
C VAL A 111 0.71 12.12 -4.57
N GLU A 112 0.30 13.09 -3.77
CA GLU A 112 -0.67 12.88 -2.69
C GLU A 112 -2.07 12.57 -3.21
N SER A 113 -2.48 13.19 -4.33
CA SER A 113 -3.71 12.82 -5.04
C SER A 113 -3.68 11.35 -5.50
N ALA A 114 -2.57 10.90 -6.10
CA ALA A 114 -2.43 9.51 -6.54
C ALA A 114 -2.41 8.52 -5.36
N LYS A 115 -1.77 8.89 -4.25
CA LYS A 115 -1.78 8.11 -3.01
C LYS A 115 -3.16 8.03 -2.38
N ARG A 116 -3.91 9.12 -2.39
CA ARG A 116 -5.32 9.13 -1.93
C ARG A 116 -6.15 8.15 -2.73
N TRP A 117 -6.01 8.18 -4.06
CA TRP A 117 -6.74 7.23 -4.91
C TRP A 117 -6.33 5.78 -4.66
N TYR A 118 -5.03 5.50 -4.49
CA TYR A 118 -4.57 4.18 -4.05
C TYR A 118 -5.21 3.75 -2.72
N ARG A 119 -5.26 4.64 -1.71
CA ARG A 119 -5.88 4.33 -0.41
C ARG A 119 -7.38 4.07 -0.55
N GLU A 120 -8.06 4.78 -1.44
CA GLU A 120 -9.48 4.58 -1.72
C GLU A 120 -9.73 3.22 -2.39
N CYS A 121 -8.97 2.87 -3.44
CA CYS A 121 -9.13 1.60 -4.14
C CYS A 121 -8.84 0.40 -3.23
N PHE A 122 -7.78 0.46 -2.41
CA PHE A 122 -7.44 -0.62 -1.48
C PHE A 122 -8.12 -0.48 -0.10
N ARG A 123 -8.99 0.53 0.07
CA ARG A 123 -9.65 0.94 1.31
C ARG A 123 -8.78 0.80 2.57
N VAL A 124 -7.51 1.19 2.46
CA VAL A 124 -6.65 1.47 3.62
C VAL A 124 -7.00 2.88 4.09
N GLY A 125 -8.20 3.02 4.64
CA GLY A 125 -8.62 4.25 5.31
C GLY A 125 -7.97 4.31 6.70
N PRO A 126 -7.30 5.41 7.09
CA PRO A 126 -7.19 5.71 8.52
C PRO A 126 -8.61 5.87 9.05
N ALA A 127 -8.89 5.36 10.24
CA ALA A 127 -10.21 5.40 10.89
C ALA A 127 -10.74 6.82 11.22
N GLY A 128 -10.25 7.88 10.55
CA GLY A 128 -10.68 9.25 10.74
C GLY A 128 -10.58 10.02 9.44
N GLY A 129 -11.71 10.29 8.79
CA GLY A 129 -11.75 11.14 7.60
C GLY A 129 -12.97 10.84 6.75
N ALA A 130 -14.08 11.50 7.08
CA ALA A 130 -15.33 11.55 6.36
C ALA A 130 -15.18 11.51 4.82
N ALA A 131 -15.86 10.56 4.18
CA ALA A 131 -16.35 10.73 2.82
C ALA A 131 -17.83 11.09 2.92
N TYR A 132 -18.08 12.39 2.90
CA TYR A 132 -19.35 13.00 2.56
C TYR A 132 -19.76 12.45 1.18
N GLN A 133 -20.84 11.69 1.11
CA GLN A 133 -21.49 11.38 -0.15
C GLN A 133 -22.41 12.58 -0.45
N PRO A 134 -22.27 13.29 -1.58
CA PRO A 134 -23.25 14.31 -1.95
C PRO A 134 -24.51 13.58 -2.42
N GLN A 135 -25.48 13.46 -1.52
CA GLN A 135 -26.82 12.98 -1.84
C GLN A 135 -27.56 14.13 -2.52
N SER A 136 -27.87 13.92 -3.80
CA SER A 136 -28.63 14.81 -4.66
C SER A 136 -30.01 15.11 -4.08
N ASP A 137 -30.34 16.41 -4.10
CA ASP A 137 -31.62 17.06 -3.85
C ASP A 137 -32.88 16.20 -4.04
N VAL A 138 -33.68 16.09 -2.97
CA VAL A 138 -35.13 16.35 -3.02
C VAL A 138 -35.49 17.09 -1.73
N GLY A 139 -35.96 18.33 -1.89
CA GLY A 139 -36.18 19.26 -0.80
C GLY A 139 -37.31 18.88 0.15
N SER A 140 -37.17 19.34 1.38
CA SER A 140 -38.24 20.00 2.11
C SER A 140 -37.61 20.82 3.23
N ALA A 141 -37.66 22.13 3.04
CA ALA A 141 -37.47 23.11 4.10
C ALA A 141 -38.53 22.88 5.19
N LEU A 142 -38.14 23.03 6.45
CA LEU A 142 -38.75 23.98 7.37
C LEU A 142 -37.89 24.09 8.64
N ASP A 143 -37.75 25.34 9.05
CA ASP A 143 -36.97 25.93 10.12
C ASP A 143 -37.19 25.29 11.52
N ASP A 144 -36.18 25.33 12.40
CA ASP A 144 -36.25 26.12 13.65
C ASP A 144 -34.89 26.20 14.39
N GLU A 145 -34.75 27.27 15.15
CA GLU A 145 -33.57 27.96 15.67
C GLU A 145 -32.99 27.41 17.01
N GLY A 146 -31.76 27.82 17.38
CA GLY A 146 -31.30 27.83 18.79
C GLY A 146 -30.19 26.83 19.17
N GLN A 147 -28.88 27.08 18.97
CA GLN A 147 -27.95 27.87 19.79
C GLN A 147 -27.47 27.21 21.12
N TYR A 148 -26.13 27.15 21.28
CA TYR A 148 -25.32 26.82 22.49
C TYR A 148 -25.28 25.32 22.89
N THR A 149 -24.21 24.66 23.32
CA THR A 149 -22.86 25.02 23.80
C THR A 149 -22.04 23.74 23.99
N ARG A 150 -20.72 23.84 23.80
CA ARG A 150 -19.68 23.34 24.74
C ARG A 150 -19.67 21.85 25.11
N SER A 151 -18.72 21.12 24.54
CA SER A 151 -18.13 19.94 25.18
C SER A 151 -17.57 20.27 26.58
N PRO A 152 -17.65 19.31 27.51
CA PRO A 152 -16.49 19.00 28.32
C PRO A 152 -16.17 17.50 28.32
N MET A 153 -14.88 17.24 28.51
CA MET A 153 -14.23 15.94 28.75
C MET A 153 -14.94 15.12 29.84
N ARG A 154 -14.71 13.79 29.86
CA ARG A 154 -13.80 13.15 30.84
C ARG A 154 -14.06 11.63 31.00
N SER A 155 -13.02 10.89 30.66
CA SER A 155 -12.57 9.58 31.14
C SER A 155 -13.15 9.04 32.46
N GLY A 156 -13.42 7.73 32.49
CA GLY A 156 -13.09 6.88 33.64
C GLY A 156 -14.15 5.86 34.11
N ALA A 157 -13.88 4.60 33.78
CA ALA A 157 -13.93 3.43 34.66
C ALA A 157 -15.23 3.04 35.42
N THR A 158 -15.62 1.79 35.15
CA THR A 158 -16.22 0.80 36.06
C THR A 158 -17.45 1.21 36.88
N ASP A 159 -18.61 0.64 36.55
CA ASP A 159 -19.37 -0.13 37.54
C ASP A 159 -20.40 -1.03 36.84
N LEU A 160 -20.09 -2.33 36.79
CA LEU A 160 -21.08 -3.38 36.62
C LEU A 160 -21.76 -3.57 37.97
N THR A 161 -22.99 -3.10 38.11
CA THR A 161 -23.83 -3.42 39.27
C THR A 161 -25.05 -4.19 38.82
N THR A 162 -24.85 -5.48 38.56
CA THR A 162 -25.88 -6.52 38.56
C THR A 162 -26.31 -6.74 40.03
N PRO A 163 -27.59 -6.60 40.43
CA PRO A 163 -28.01 -7.07 41.73
C PRO A 163 -28.35 -8.56 41.62
N LEU A 164 -27.37 -9.40 41.95
CA LEU A 164 -27.56 -10.83 42.15
C LEU A 164 -28.09 -11.05 43.57
N LEU A 165 -29.26 -11.67 43.65
CA LEU A 165 -29.93 -12.15 44.85
C LEU A 165 -28.95 -12.92 45.76
N ALA A 166 -28.60 -12.35 46.90
CA ALA A 166 -27.95 -13.06 48.00
C ALA A 166 -28.96 -13.29 49.12
N VAL A 167 -29.51 -14.50 49.13
CA VAL A 167 -30.19 -15.08 50.29
C VAL A 167 -29.15 -15.26 51.40
N SER A 168 -29.40 -14.68 52.58
CA SER A 168 -28.53 -14.85 53.75
C SER A 168 -29.32 -15.55 54.85
N SER A 169 -29.01 -16.81 55.05
CA SER A 169 -29.39 -17.62 56.21
C SER A 169 -28.45 -17.32 57.37
N ASP A 170 -29.00 -16.92 58.53
CA ASP A 170 -28.80 -17.60 59.83
C ASP A 170 -29.21 -16.73 61.02
N GLY A 171 -29.82 -17.38 62.04
CA GLY A 171 -29.86 -16.88 63.42
C GLY A 171 -31.24 -16.77 64.08
N ARG A 172 -31.64 -17.82 64.82
CA ARG A 172 -32.78 -17.85 65.77
C ARG A 172 -32.59 -16.88 66.96
N SER A 173 -33.65 -16.17 67.38
CA SER A 173 -34.23 -16.32 68.74
C SER A 173 -35.57 -15.59 68.93
N ARG A 174 -36.40 -16.20 69.78
CA ARG A 174 -37.79 -15.92 70.20
C ARG A 174 -38.10 -14.49 70.68
N GLY A 175 -39.31 -14.03 70.37
CA GLY A 175 -40.03 -13.00 71.12
C GLY A 175 -41.45 -12.80 70.57
N ALA A 176 -42.46 -13.12 71.37
CA ALA A 176 -43.88 -13.08 71.03
C ALA A 176 -44.44 -11.65 71.01
N GLY A 177 -45.42 -11.40 70.13
CA GLY A 177 -46.36 -10.29 70.32
C GLY A 177 -46.99 -9.73 69.04
N SER A 178 -48.32 -9.71 69.06
CA SER A 178 -49.18 -8.80 68.27
C SER A 178 -49.47 -9.15 66.82
N TRP A 179 -50.53 -9.94 66.65
CA TRP A 179 -51.32 -9.97 65.42
C TRP A 179 -52.12 -8.67 65.34
N CYS A 180 -51.52 -7.62 64.76
CA CYS A 180 -52.28 -6.50 64.21
C CYS A 180 -52.16 -6.58 62.70
N ALA A 181 -53.31 -6.77 62.07
CA ALA A 181 -53.52 -6.59 60.66
C ALA A 181 -53.14 -5.15 60.28
N ASP A 182 -52.00 -4.99 59.62
CA ASP A 182 -51.83 -3.95 58.63
C ASP A 182 -51.29 -4.62 57.38
N ALA A 183 -52.19 -4.73 56.40
CA ALA A 183 -51.90 -5.16 55.05
C ALA A 183 -50.93 -4.15 54.41
N CYS A 184 -49.64 -4.28 54.70
CA CYS A 184 -48.61 -3.61 53.92
C CYS A 184 -48.41 -4.43 52.65
N ALA A 185 -49.33 -4.23 51.70
CA ALA A 185 -49.13 -4.61 50.32
C ALA A 185 -47.74 -4.10 49.86
N PRO A 186 -46.98 -4.87 49.08
CA PRO A 186 -45.69 -4.42 48.57
C PRO A 186 -45.93 -3.13 47.78
N ARG A 187 -45.39 -2.00 48.26
CA ARG A 187 -45.47 -0.71 47.57
C ARG A 187 -44.78 -0.82 46.22
N PRO A 188 -45.48 -0.72 45.08
CA PRO A 188 -44.84 -0.51 43.79
C PRO A 188 -44.66 1.00 43.65
N THR A 189 -43.48 1.51 43.93
CA THR A 189 -43.19 2.94 43.68
C THR A 189 -41.84 3.14 43.02
N VAL A 190 -41.55 2.31 42.02
CA VAL A 190 -41.09 2.88 40.75
C VAL A 190 -42.39 3.16 40.01
N SER A 191 -42.66 4.41 39.64
CA SER A 191 -43.88 4.68 38.90
C SER A 191 -43.86 3.82 37.63
N ASP A 192 -44.96 3.14 37.31
CA ASP A 192 -45.03 2.28 36.12
C ASP A 192 -44.64 3.08 34.85
N GLU A 193 -44.82 4.40 34.89
CA GLU A 193 -44.41 5.36 33.87
C GLU A 193 -42.88 5.56 33.77
N GLU A 194 -42.15 5.71 34.88
CA GLU A 194 -40.67 5.74 34.88
C GLU A 194 -40.07 4.41 34.41
N PHE A 195 -40.71 3.29 34.75
CA PHE A 195 -40.27 1.98 34.27
C PHE A 195 -40.48 1.82 32.76
N LEU A 196 -41.57 2.35 32.20
CA LEU A 196 -41.81 2.36 30.76
C LEU A 196 -40.80 3.23 30.01
N VAL A 197 -40.45 4.41 30.54
CA VAL A 197 -39.42 5.27 29.96
C VAL A 197 -38.05 4.61 30.00
N PHE A 198 -37.68 3.98 31.13
CA PHE A 198 -36.45 3.22 31.23
C PHE A 198 -36.43 2.02 30.27
N ALA A 199 -37.54 1.30 30.12
CA ALA A 199 -37.64 0.19 29.17
C ALA A 199 -37.52 0.66 27.72
N ASP A 200 -38.07 1.82 27.37
CA ASP A 200 -37.94 2.41 26.02
C ASP A 200 -36.51 2.90 25.75
N GLU A 201 -35.84 3.47 26.76
CA GLU A 201 -34.42 3.87 26.72
C GLU A 201 -33.50 2.64 26.53
N VAL A 202 -33.75 1.56 27.27
CA VAL A 202 -32.99 0.30 27.15
C VAL A 202 -33.19 -0.31 25.77
N ARG A 203 -34.43 -0.34 25.25
CA ARG A 203 -34.69 -0.85 23.89
C ARG A 203 -33.99 -0.04 22.82
N ARG A 204 -34.00 1.30 22.91
CA ARG A 204 -33.22 2.15 22.00
C ARG A 204 -31.73 1.89 22.07
N ASN A 205 -31.20 1.67 23.28
CA ASN A 205 -29.77 1.41 23.46
C ASN A 205 -29.39 0.02 22.91
N ASP A 206 -30.25 -0.97 23.09
CA ASP A 206 -30.09 -2.31 22.51
C ASP A 206 -30.12 -2.26 20.97
N ASP A 207 -31.05 -1.50 20.37
CA ASP A 207 -31.11 -1.30 18.91
C ASP A 207 -29.82 -0.66 18.35
N LEU A 208 -29.26 0.32 19.08
CA LEU A 208 -27.98 0.95 18.71
C LEU A 208 -26.79 0.00 18.87
N ALA A 209 -26.80 -0.84 19.91
CA ALA A 209 -25.78 -1.84 20.14
C ALA A 209 -25.81 -2.92 19.06
N GLU A 210 -26.99 -3.37 18.65
CA GLU A 210 -27.18 -4.36 17.59
C GLU A 210 -26.72 -3.80 16.22
N ALA A 211 -27.09 -2.55 15.91
CA ALA A 211 -26.59 -1.87 14.70
C ALA A 211 -25.05 -1.68 14.70
N ALA A 212 -24.45 -1.42 15.86
CA ALA A 212 -23.00 -1.35 16.00
C ALA A 212 -22.33 -2.72 15.82
N LEU A 213 -22.92 -3.78 16.38
CA LEU A 213 -22.43 -5.15 16.24
C LEU A 213 -22.53 -5.64 14.79
N ASP A 214 -23.59 -5.30 14.07
CA ASP A 214 -23.73 -5.62 12.64
C ASP A 214 -22.67 -4.92 11.79
N ARG A 215 -22.33 -3.68 12.13
CA ARG A 215 -21.24 -2.97 11.46
C ARG A 215 -19.88 -3.60 11.75
N ILE A 216 -19.66 -4.03 12.99
CA ILE A 216 -18.43 -4.72 13.39
C ILE A 216 -18.34 -6.08 12.71
N SER A 217 -19.44 -6.85 12.65
CA SER A 217 -19.48 -8.16 12.02
C SER A 217 -19.17 -8.07 10.52
N HIS A 218 -19.74 -7.09 9.82
CA HIS A 218 -19.39 -6.79 8.43
C HIS A 218 -17.93 -6.37 8.27
N GLY A 219 -17.41 -5.55 9.19
CA GLY A 219 -16.00 -5.16 9.21
C GLY A 219 -15.07 -6.36 9.39
N LEU A 220 -15.42 -7.29 10.29
CA LEU A 220 -14.66 -8.49 10.60
C LEU A 220 -14.66 -9.48 9.42
N SER A 221 -15.83 -9.72 8.81
CA SER A 221 -15.94 -10.59 7.63
C SER A 221 -15.08 -10.08 6.48
N ARG A 222 -15.06 -8.76 6.25
CA ARG A 222 -14.22 -8.14 5.21
C ARG A 222 -12.74 -8.17 5.56
N LEU A 223 -12.38 -7.99 6.84
CA LEU A 223 -11.00 -8.16 7.29
C LEU A 223 -10.53 -9.60 7.09
N HIS A 224 -11.39 -10.57 7.39
CA HIS A 224 -11.12 -11.99 7.20
C HIS A 224 -10.92 -12.33 5.71
N GLU A 225 -11.79 -11.84 4.82
CA GLU A 225 -11.62 -11.98 3.37
C GLU A 225 -10.33 -11.33 2.86
N ASN A 226 -10.01 -10.12 3.34
CA ASN A 226 -8.74 -9.46 3.04
C ASN A 226 -7.53 -10.26 3.54
N ALA A 227 -7.61 -10.83 4.73
CA ALA A 227 -6.55 -11.67 5.29
C ALA A 227 -6.34 -12.92 4.44
N LEU A 228 -7.42 -13.61 4.05
CA LEU A 228 -7.36 -14.77 3.16
C LEU A 228 -6.78 -14.40 1.79
N SER A 229 -7.20 -13.26 1.23
CA SER A 229 -6.65 -12.73 -0.02
C SER A 229 -5.15 -12.48 0.11
N VAL A 230 -4.72 -11.79 1.16
CA VAL A 230 -3.30 -11.52 1.44
C VAL A 230 -2.51 -12.82 1.62
N THR A 231 -3.05 -13.83 2.30
CA THR A 231 -2.38 -15.14 2.44
C THR A 231 -2.21 -15.83 1.09
N SER A 232 -3.25 -15.86 0.25
CA SER A 232 -3.19 -16.45 -1.09
C SER A 232 -2.20 -15.71 -2.01
N GLU A 233 -2.11 -14.39 -1.84
CA GLU A 233 -1.22 -13.52 -2.58
C GLU A 233 0.23 -13.69 -2.11
N LEU A 234 0.49 -13.78 -0.80
CA LEU A 234 1.81 -14.09 -0.24
C LEU A 234 2.33 -15.45 -0.73
N GLN A 235 1.44 -16.45 -0.84
CA GLN A 235 1.80 -17.75 -1.40
C GLN A 235 2.18 -17.64 -2.88
N THR A 236 1.44 -16.83 -3.64
CA THR A 236 1.77 -16.53 -5.05
C THR A 236 3.07 -15.73 -5.17
N GLN A 237 3.34 -14.78 -4.26
CA GLN A 237 4.61 -14.06 -4.20
C GLN A 237 5.78 -14.98 -3.98
N ARG A 238 5.64 -15.92 -3.05
CA ARG A 238 6.71 -16.86 -2.72
C ARG A 238 7.13 -17.66 -3.95
N GLN A 239 6.16 -18.18 -4.70
CA GLN A 239 6.41 -18.89 -5.93
C GLN A 239 7.08 -18.02 -7.01
N LEU A 240 6.66 -16.76 -7.15
CA LEU A 240 7.29 -15.82 -8.08
C LEU A 240 8.71 -15.41 -7.64
N LEU A 241 8.97 -15.37 -6.33
CA LEU A 241 10.28 -15.03 -5.78
C LEU A 241 11.27 -16.17 -6.03
N ASP A 242 10.83 -17.42 -5.88
CA ASP A 242 11.60 -18.62 -6.25
C ASP A 242 11.95 -18.61 -7.75
N ASP A 243 11.01 -18.22 -8.62
CA ASP A 243 11.26 -18.07 -10.07
C ASP A 243 12.26 -16.95 -10.39
N VAL A 244 12.21 -15.85 -9.62
CA VAL A 244 13.17 -14.74 -9.76
C VAL A 244 14.55 -15.15 -9.26
N GLU A 245 14.65 -15.89 -8.15
CA GLU A 245 15.91 -16.45 -7.65
C GLU A 245 16.56 -17.35 -8.71
N GLY A 246 15.80 -18.25 -9.32
CA GLY A 246 16.28 -19.06 -10.44
C GLY A 246 16.74 -18.22 -11.65
N LYS A 247 16.04 -17.13 -11.97
CA LYS A 247 16.48 -16.18 -13.01
C LYS A 247 17.74 -15.41 -12.62
N VAL A 248 17.88 -15.00 -11.35
CA VAL A 248 19.07 -14.32 -10.85
C VAL A 248 20.26 -15.25 -10.92
N ASP A 249 20.14 -16.50 -10.48
CA ASP A 249 21.21 -17.50 -10.58
C ASP A 249 21.64 -17.75 -12.03
N THR A 250 20.68 -17.88 -12.94
CA THR A 250 21.02 -18.01 -14.36
C THR A 250 21.70 -16.77 -14.94
N THR A 251 21.33 -15.56 -14.51
CA THR A 251 22.06 -14.34 -14.90
C THR A 251 23.44 -14.25 -14.25
N HIS A 252 23.59 -14.64 -12.98
CA HIS A 252 24.87 -14.66 -12.28
C HIS A 252 25.85 -15.66 -12.91
N THR A 253 25.37 -16.85 -13.32
CA THR A 253 26.19 -17.81 -14.07
C THR A 253 26.55 -17.32 -15.47
N LYS A 254 25.68 -16.55 -16.14
CA LYS A 254 26.00 -15.91 -17.42
C LYS A 254 27.04 -14.80 -17.25
N LEU A 255 26.89 -13.94 -16.24
CA LEU A 255 27.85 -12.90 -15.89
C LEU A 255 29.19 -13.48 -15.50
N SER A 256 29.21 -14.55 -14.71
CA SER A 256 30.44 -15.28 -14.35
C SER A 256 31.14 -15.82 -15.60
N ARG A 257 30.39 -16.45 -16.52
CA ARG A 257 30.92 -16.92 -17.81
C ARG A 257 31.46 -15.78 -18.67
N MET A 258 30.79 -14.63 -18.69
CA MET A 258 31.26 -13.45 -19.41
C MET A 258 32.52 -12.84 -18.79
N ASN A 259 32.60 -12.77 -17.45
CA ASN A 259 33.78 -12.26 -16.75
C ASN A 259 35.01 -13.16 -17.02
N ILE A 260 34.82 -14.48 -17.03
CA ILE A 260 35.86 -15.44 -17.42
C ILE A 260 36.31 -15.23 -18.88
N ARG A 261 35.36 -15.03 -19.81
CA ARG A 261 35.69 -14.73 -21.22
C ARG A 261 36.46 -13.41 -21.37
N LEU A 262 36.06 -12.36 -20.66
CA LEU A 262 36.75 -11.07 -20.63
C LEU A 262 38.18 -11.21 -20.11
N ARG A 263 38.38 -11.92 -18.99
CA ARG A 263 39.73 -12.22 -18.47
C ARG A 263 40.57 -13.03 -19.45
N LYS A 264 39.96 -13.96 -20.19
CA LYS A 264 40.63 -14.75 -21.23
C LYS A 264 41.04 -13.89 -22.43
N ILE A 265 40.18 -12.98 -22.88
CA ILE A 265 40.51 -12.04 -23.97
C ILE A 265 41.62 -11.08 -23.53
N LEU A 266 41.55 -10.58 -22.30
CA LEU A 266 42.58 -9.69 -21.76
C LEU A 266 43.94 -10.39 -21.64
N SER A 267 43.96 -11.68 -21.27
CA SER A 267 45.19 -12.47 -21.18
C SER A 267 45.72 -12.95 -22.54
N ASP A 268 44.86 -13.13 -23.55
CA ASP A 268 45.29 -13.36 -24.94
C ASP A 268 45.91 -12.09 -25.54
N LYS A 269 45.32 -10.91 -25.28
CA LYS A 269 45.86 -9.64 -25.78
C LYS A 269 47.27 -9.35 -25.25
N GLY A 270 47.54 -9.61 -23.97
CA GLY A 270 48.88 -9.46 -23.39
C GLY A 270 49.94 -10.37 -24.03
N ARG A 271 49.55 -11.56 -24.52
CA ARG A 271 50.45 -12.44 -25.28
C ARG A 271 50.71 -11.90 -26.68
N CYS A 272 49.69 -11.36 -27.36
CA CYS A 272 49.86 -10.74 -28.67
C CYS A 272 50.77 -9.50 -28.62
N ASP A 273 50.62 -8.65 -27.60
CA ASP A 273 51.48 -7.47 -27.43
C ASP A 273 52.94 -7.90 -27.23
N TRP A 274 53.21 -8.94 -26.43
CA TRP A 274 54.56 -9.47 -26.24
C TRP A 274 55.19 -9.98 -27.54
N PHE A 275 54.45 -10.72 -28.37
CA PHE A 275 54.92 -11.15 -29.69
C PHE A 275 55.17 -9.97 -30.65
N MET A 276 54.29 -8.97 -30.63
CA MET A 276 54.42 -7.77 -31.46
C MET A 276 55.67 -6.96 -31.07
N TYR A 277 55.91 -6.76 -29.77
CA TYR A 277 57.13 -6.12 -29.25
C TYR A 277 58.39 -6.91 -29.61
N ALA A 278 58.38 -8.24 -29.45
CA ALA A 278 59.52 -9.09 -29.82
C ALA A 278 59.84 -8.97 -31.32
N PHE A 279 58.83 -9.00 -32.19
CA PHE A 279 58.99 -8.82 -33.63
C PHE A 279 59.54 -7.43 -33.98
N CYS A 280 59.04 -6.37 -33.35
CA CYS A 280 59.50 -5.01 -33.56
C CYS A 280 60.98 -4.83 -33.15
N CYS A 281 61.40 -5.43 -32.02
CA CYS A 281 62.80 -5.45 -31.59
C CYS A 281 63.72 -6.16 -32.61
N VAL A 282 63.31 -7.30 -33.16
CA VAL A 282 64.08 -8.02 -34.18
C VAL A 282 64.26 -7.19 -35.45
N LEU A 283 63.20 -6.50 -35.90
CA LEU A 283 63.29 -5.60 -37.06
C LEU A 283 64.24 -4.42 -36.81
N LEU A 284 64.14 -3.78 -35.64
CA LEU A 284 65.04 -2.68 -35.27
C LEU A 284 66.51 -3.12 -35.24
N LEU A 285 66.79 -4.28 -34.64
CA LEU A 285 68.14 -4.84 -34.64
C LEU A 285 68.63 -5.14 -36.07
N GLY A 286 67.76 -5.67 -36.93
CA GLY A 286 68.08 -5.89 -38.35
C GLY A 286 68.46 -4.60 -39.08
N VAL A 287 67.71 -3.52 -38.86
CA VAL A 287 68.01 -2.20 -39.45
C VAL A 287 69.35 -1.65 -38.94
N ILE A 288 69.62 -1.76 -37.63
CA ILE A 288 70.90 -1.31 -37.04
C ILE A 288 72.08 -2.08 -37.65
N VAL A 289 71.96 -3.40 -37.80
CA VAL A 289 73.00 -4.23 -38.42
C VAL A 289 73.20 -3.85 -39.88
N ALA A 290 72.13 -3.63 -40.65
CA ALA A 290 72.23 -3.21 -42.05
C ALA A 290 72.96 -1.86 -42.19
N ILE A 291 72.66 -0.88 -41.33
CA ILE A 291 73.35 0.41 -41.30
C ILE A 291 74.83 0.24 -40.93
N ALA A 292 75.15 -0.60 -39.95
CA ALA A 292 76.53 -0.86 -39.54
C ALA A 292 77.35 -1.52 -40.66
N VAL A 293 76.75 -2.43 -41.43
CA VAL A 293 77.39 -3.06 -42.61
C VAL A 293 77.60 -2.04 -43.73
N LEU A 294 76.65 -1.14 -43.97
CA LEU A 294 76.75 -0.08 -44.97
C LEU A 294 77.81 0.98 -44.61
N ILE A 295 78.02 1.27 -43.33
CA ILE A 295 79.07 2.19 -42.87
C ILE A 295 80.46 1.54 -42.95
N LYS A 296 80.52 0.21 -42.85
CA LYS A 296 81.78 -0.56 -42.83
C LYS A 296 82.24 -0.99 -44.23
N SER A 297 81.34 -1.05 -45.22
CA SER A 297 81.65 -1.27 -46.65
C SER A 297 82.03 0.05 -47.32
#